data_AF-A0A4Z1BJC2-F1
#
_entry.id   AF-A0A4Z1BJC2-F1
#
_cell.length_a   1.000
_cell.length_b   1.000
_cell.length_c   1.000
_cell.angle_alpha   90.00
_cell.angle_beta   90.00
_cell.angle_gamma   90.00
#
_symmetry.space_group_name_H-M   'P 1'
#
loop_
_entity.id
_entity.type
_entity.pdbx_description
1 polymer ?
#
loop_
_entity_poly.entity_id
_entity_poly.type
_entity_poly.pdbx_seq_one_letter_code
_entity_poly.pdbx_strand_id
1 'polypeptide(L)'
;MKKLLSLLILGAAACVSAQTKFDEKPFNNSKKEFNDWSVSLFGGGNLFQGSDFQSWMGGGHFTPGYDFQFQVNKQISHAFGLSLQYQIGQVKGGATIEDQILSNYVGWANSKTKYQAVSALIDINASNLLRRVDNKTEFKWAMHLYAGAGFIGYKAYRDNYKGSGNNYMLITDQPLGIYSFFAQVGTGLRYKLNDRFDLEARAMYVLTGDEEFDGSGKPMPYHDNGGMTAADTEEGRDDKMLTFSLGLHYKIGKHKDALQWVSPIHLKPVIEQTPFECIDEDRDGVCDQWDKCPGTPEGIRVDGSGCSLDSDGDGVPDSEDKCPTIPGPPTNGGCPEKVVRISGEDVATTINAYLEGIEFDYNSDRIREQSYEKLNHAAEVLLANPDFKFVVEGHTDAAGGVDYNQKLSERRAASVIRYLANKGVDTTKLSSVGKGKSDLKWPECNPVTNCPAWKNLENRRVIFKEIK
;
A
#
# COMPACT_ATOMS: atom_id res chain seq x y z
N MET A 1 43.02 -45.35 -14.02
CA MET A 1 42.57 -45.17 -12.62
C MET A 1 41.13 -45.66 -12.57
N LYS A 2 40.88 -46.95 -12.29
CA LYS A 2 40.57 -47.45 -10.92
C LYS A 2 39.61 -46.50 -10.20
N LYS A 3 38.31 -46.82 -10.18
CA LYS A 3 37.64 -47.41 -9.01
C LYS A 3 38.03 -46.71 -7.70
N LEU A 4 37.10 -45.95 -7.14
CA LEU A 4 36.72 -45.96 -5.73
C LEU A 4 35.30 -45.39 -5.64
N LEU A 5 34.30 -46.24 -5.41
CA LEU A 5 33.54 -46.36 -4.16
C LEU A 5 32.54 -45.20 -3.98
N SER A 6 31.23 -45.31 -4.21
CA SER A 6 30.21 -46.23 -3.68
C SER A 6 30.16 -46.31 -2.15
N LEU A 7 28.98 -45.94 -1.63
CA LEU A 7 28.40 -46.04 -0.28
C LEU A 7 28.64 -44.87 0.69
N LEU A 8 27.55 -44.15 1.02
CA LEU A 8 26.82 -44.38 2.29
C LEU A 8 25.44 -43.65 2.27
N ILE A 9 24.38 -44.47 2.33
CA ILE A 9 23.16 -44.33 3.16
C ILE A 9 22.14 -43.22 2.77
N LEU A 10 21.03 -43.56 2.09
CA LEU A 10 19.71 -43.96 2.66
C LEU A 10 19.14 -42.95 3.69
N GLY A 11 18.18 -42.13 3.28
CA GLY A 11 17.40 -41.29 4.20
C GLY A 11 16.33 -40.47 3.50
N ALA A 12 15.14 -41.07 3.38
CA ALA A 12 13.81 -40.48 3.25
C ALA A 12 13.67 -39.00 2.83
N ALA A 13 13.06 -38.77 1.67
CA ALA A 13 11.77 -38.08 1.60
C ALA A 13 11.19 -38.25 0.19
N ALA A 14 10.08 -38.98 0.11
CA ALA A 14 9.22 -38.97 -1.05
C ALA A 14 8.61 -37.56 -1.18
N CYS A 15 9.23 -36.68 -1.95
CA CYS A 15 8.49 -35.61 -2.60
C CYS A 15 8.13 -36.10 -4.00
N VAL A 16 6.90 -36.60 -4.12
CA VAL A 16 6.19 -36.60 -5.40
C VAL A 16 6.16 -35.14 -5.85
N SER A 17 7.13 -34.74 -6.68
CA SER A 17 6.96 -33.53 -7.47
C SER A 17 5.88 -33.87 -8.48
N ALA A 18 4.66 -33.40 -8.24
CA ALA A 18 3.66 -33.31 -9.29
C ALA A 18 4.31 -32.51 -10.43
N GLN A 19 4.79 -33.20 -11.45
CA GLN A 19 5.21 -32.57 -12.70
C GLN A 19 3.93 -32.03 -13.33
N THR A 20 3.61 -30.77 -13.02
CA THR A 20 2.65 -29.99 -13.78
C THR A 20 3.14 -29.97 -15.22
N LYS A 21 2.53 -30.79 -16.08
CA LYS A 21 2.71 -30.71 -17.52
C LYS A 21 2.12 -29.37 -17.96
N PHE A 22 2.97 -28.38 -18.14
CA PHE A 22 2.60 -27.14 -18.80
C PHE A 22 2.36 -27.46 -20.28
N ASP A 23 1.10 -27.38 -20.70
CA ASP A 23 0.73 -27.50 -22.12
C ASP A 23 1.11 -26.17 -22.80
N GLU A 24 2.38 -26.04 -23.19
CA GLU A 24 2.91 -24.89 -23.94
C GLU A 24 2.31 -24.86 -25.34
N LYS A 25 1.09 -24.32 -25.47
CA LYS A 25 0.51 -24.02 -26.78
C LYS A 25 1.11 -22.72 -27.30
N PRO A 26 1.68 -22.70 -28.52
CA PRO A 26 2.12 -21.46 -29.13
C PRO A 26 0.94 -20.50 -29.24
N PHE A 27 1.16 -19.22 -28.94
CA PHE A 27 0.13 -18.18 -29.05
C PHE A 27 -0.32 -18.06 -30.51
N ASN A 28 -1.36 -18.81 -30.88
CA ASN A 28 -1.99 -18.74 -32.18
C ASN A 28 -3.37 -18.10 -32.02
N ASN A 29 -3.66 -17.08 -32.83
CA ASN A 29 -4.94 -16.35 -32.77
C ASN A 29 -6.13 -17.18 -33.32
N SER A 30 -5.98 -18.51 -33.40
CA SER A 30 -6.99 -19.45 -33.93
C SER A 30 -8.16 -19.68 -32.97
N LYS A 31 -7.90 -19.60 -31.66
CA LYS A 31 -8.94 -19.47 -30.64
C LYS A 31 -8.80 -18.05 -30.11
N LYS A 32 -9.63 -17.11 -30.57
CA LYS A 32 -9.63 -15.74 -30.05
C LYS A 32 -10.00 -15.80 -28.57
N GLU A 33 -9.01 -15.89 -27.70
CA GLU A 33 -9.20 -15.97 -26.24
C GLU A 33 -9.22 -14.59 -25.57
N PHE A 34 -8.77 -13.56 -26.29
CA PHE A 34 -8.57 -12.20 -25.78
C PHE A 34 -9.18 -11.16 -26.70
N ASN A 35 -9.57 -10.01 -26.13
CA ASN A 35 -9.96 -8.85 -26.93
C ASN A 35 -8.71 -8.23 -27.58
N ASP A 36 -8.78 -8.03 -28.89
CA ASP A 36 -7.67 -7.55 -29.70
C ASP A 36 -8.04 -6.31 -30.53
N TRP A 37 -9.24 -5.77 -30.37
CA TRP A 37 -9.69 -4.51 -30.97
C TRP A 37 -9.99 -3.47 -29.89
N SER A 38 -9.70 -2.20 -30.17
CA SER A 38 -10.17 -1.09 -29.35
C SER A 38 -10.43 0.16 -30.19
N VAL A 39 -11.24 1.06 -29.66
CA VAL A 39 -11.41 2.42 -30.18
C VAL A 39 -10.90 3.40 -29.13
N SER A 40 -10.28 4.49 -29.56
CA SER A 40 -9.67 5.46 -28.66
C SER A 40 -9.96 6.87 -29.07
N LEU A 41 -10.16 7.71 -28.06
CA LEU A 41 -10.39 9.14 -28.19
C LEU A 41 -9.31 9.84 -27.38
N PHE A 42 -8.61 10.77 -28.01
CA PHE A 42 -7.60 11.61 -27.38
C PHE A 42 -7.97 13.07 -27.49
N GLY A 43 -7.67 13.83 -26.44
CA GLY A 43 -7.74 15.29 -26.43
C GLY A 43 -6.53 15.87 -25.72
N GLY A 44 -5.99 16.97 -26.25
CA GLY A 44 -4.76 17.53 -25.75
C GLY A 44 -4.35 18.86 -26.35
N GLY A 45 -3.13 19.26 -26.03
CA GLY A 45 -2.48 20.45 -26.56
C GLY A 45 -1.37 20.10 -27.54
N ASN A 46 -1.02 21.05 -28.40
CA ASN A 46 0.12 20.95 -29.29
C ASN A 46 0.94 22.25 -29.26
N LEU A 47 2.19 22.14 -29.70
CA LEU A 47 3.16 23.21 -29.76
C LEU A 47 4.01 23.04 -31.02
N PHE A 48 4.35 24.15 -31.65
CA PHE A 48 5.44 24.20 -32.63
C PHE A 48 6.78 23.89 -31.95
N GLN A 49 7.66 23.18 -32.66
CA GLN A 49 9.00 22.84 -32.20
C GLN A 49 10.00 22.99 -33.34
N GLY A 50 10.96 23.91 -33.20
CA GLY A 50 12.03 24.09 -34.19
C GLY A 50 11.52 24.59 -35.54
N SER A 51 10.63 25.58 -35.50
CA SER A 51 10.01 26.31 -36.60
C SER A 51 10.25 27.82 -36.42
N ASP A 52 9.97 28.63 -37.45
CA ASP A 52 10.08 30.10 -37.40
C ASP A 52 9.10 30.69 -36.38
N PHE A 53 7.85 30.22 -36.40
CA PHE A 53 6.82 30.55 -35.43
C PHE A 53 6.85 29.58 -34.25
N GLN A 54 7.20 30.08 -33.07
CA GLN A 54 7.30 29.24 -31.87
C GLN A 54 6.07 29.39 -30.97
N SER A 55 5.62 28.30 -30.35
CA SER A 55 4.52 28.36 -29.35
C SER A 55 5.00 28.76 -27.94
N TRP A 56 6.31 28.72 -27.73
CA TRP A 56 6.98 29.08 -26.48
C TRP A 56 8.23 29.90 -26.80
N MET A 57 8.23 31.19 -26.43
CA MET A 57 9.37 32.09 -26.71
C MET A 57 10.02 32.68 -25.43
N GLY A 58 9.65 32.18 -24.25
CA GLY A 58 10.10 32.76 -22.99
C GLY A 58 9.38 34.07 -22.66
N GLY A 59 9.73 34.72 -21.54
CA GLY A 59 9.14 36.01 -21.16
C GLY A 59 7.63 36.00 -20.84
N GLY A 60 7.04 34.82 -20.60
CA GLY A 60 5.60 34.67 -20.32
C GLY A 60 4.72 34.47 -21.57
N HIS A 61 5.30 34.44 -22.77
CA HIS A 61 4.57 34.17 -24.01
C HIS A 61 4.46 32.67 -24.27
N PHE A 62 3.27 32.12 -24.00
CA PHE A 62 2.90 30.73 -24.25
C PHE A 62 1.54 30.66 -24.96
N THR A 63 1.54 30.15 -26.19
CA THR A 63 0.35 30.10 -27.05
C THR A 63 0.07 28.67 -27.52
N PRO A 64 -0.38 27.77 -26.62
CA PRO A 64 -0.65 26.39 -26.98
C PRO A 64 -1.82 26.30 -27.95
N GLY A 65 -1.74 25.32 -28.85
CA GLY A 65 -2.87 24.90 -29.65
C GLY A 65 -3.63 23.74 -29.01
N TYR A 66 -4.52 23.13 -29.79
CA TYR A 66 -5.31 21.97 -29.37
C TYR A 66 -5.25 20.87 -30.43
N ASP A 67 -5.37 19.62 -29.97
CA ASP A 67 -5.35 18.42 -30.78
C ASP A 67 -6.41 17.41 -30.29
N PHE A 68 -7.16 16.85 -31.23
CA PHE A 68 -8.13 15.78 -30.99
C PHE A 68 -7.86 14.63 -31.94
N GLN A 69 -7.87 13.41 -31.41
CA GLN A 69 -7.55 12.21 -32.19
C GLN A 69 -8.62 11.14 -31.97
N PHE A 70 -9.05 10.53 -33.05
CA PHE A 70 -9.84 9.31 -33.06
C PHE A 70 -8.98 8.17 -33.61
N GLN A 71 -8.97 7.03 -32.93
CA GLN A 71 -8.15 5.89 -33.31
C GLN A 71 -8.94 4.60 -33.25
N VAL A 72 -8.72 3.74 -34.26
CA VAL A 72 -9.11 2.33 -34.23
C VAL A 72 -7.85 1.50 -34.15
N ASN A 73 -7.73 0.69 -33.10
CA ASN A 73 -6.53 -0.09 -32.83
C ASN A 73 -6.81 -1.58 -32.95
N LYS A 74 -5.83 -2.28 -33.52
CA LYS A 74 -5.76 -3.72 -33.62
C LYS A 74 -4.48 -4.21 -32.94
N GLN A 75 -4.63 -4.97 -31.87
CA GLN A 75 -3.52 -5.68 -31.25
C GLN A 75 -3.22 -6.95 -32.06
N ILE A 76 -1.97 -7.13 -32.50
CA ILE A 76 -1.51 -8.31 -33.24
C ILE A 76 -0.96 -9.36 -32.27
N SER A 77 -0.23 -8.90 -31.25
CA SER A 77 0.35 -9.75 -30.19
C SER A 77 0.33 -9.01 -28.85
N HIS A 78 0.72 -9.67 -27.77
CA HIS A 78 0.84 -9.04 -26.45
C HIS A 78 1.75 -7.78 -26.42
N ALA A 79 2.69 -7.66 -27.37
CA ALA A 79 3.64 -6.55 -27.46
C ALA A 79 3.43 -5.61 -28.67
N PHE A 80 2.76 -6.06 -29.73
CA PHE A 80 2.65 -5.30 -30.98
C PHE A 80 1.20 -5.05 -31.39
N GLY A 81 0.91 -3.82 -31.81
CA GLY A 81 -0.37 -3.37 -32.34
C GLY A 81 -0.22 -2.45 -33.56
N LEU A 82 -1.31 -2.29 -34.30
CA LEU A 82 -1.46 -1.33 -35.38
C LEU A 82 -2.67 -0.45 -35.12
N SER A 83 -2.58 0.83 -35.45
CA SER A 83 -3.69 1.77 -35.30
C SER A 83 -3.89 2.60 -36.55
N LEU A 84 -5.15 2.85 -36.89
CA LEU A 84 -5.53 3.87 -37.86
C LEU A 84 -6.03 5.09 -37.07
N GLN A 85 -5.37 6.23 -37.29
CA GLN A 85 -5.62 7.48 -36.59
C GLN A 85 -6.17 8.54 -37.54
N TYR A 86 -7.23 9.22 -37.10
CA TYR A 86 -7.67 10.49 -37.64
C TYR A 86 -7.43 11.58 -36.59
N GLN A 87 -6.76 12.66 -36.96
CA GLN A 87 -6.45 13.78 -36.06
C GLN A 87 -6.93 15.09 -36.65
N ILE A 88 -7.43 15.97 -35.78
CA ILE A 88 -7.79 17.34 -36.12
C ILE A 88 -7.29 18.27 -35.03
N GLY A 89 -6.84 19.46 -35.41
CA GLY A 89 -6.30 20.38 -34.43
C GLY A 89 -6.01 21.75 -34.99
N GLN A 90 -5.50 22.58 -34.10
CA GLN A 90 -4.94 23.87 -34.47
C GLN A 90 -3.71 24.12 -33.60
N VAL A 91 -2.59 24.41 -34.23
CA VAL A 91 -1.37 24.87 -33.57
C VAL A 91 -1.24 26.39 -33.74
N LYS A 92 -0.57 27.05 -32.79
CA LYS A 92 -0.38 28.51 -32.80
C LYS A 92 1.07 28.83 -32.46
N GLY A 93 1.56 29.93 -33.00
CA GLY A 93 2.90 30.42 -32.69
C GLY A 93 2.96 31.92 -32.86
N GLY A 94 4.05 32.51 -32.40
CA GLY A 94 4.40 33.88 -32.75
C GLY A 94 5.85 33.95 -33.18
N ALA A 95 6.20 35.02 -33.89
CA ALA A 95 7.55 35.32 -34.30
C ALA A 95 7.73 36.84 -34.36
N THR A 96 8.97 37.29 -34.19
CA THR A 96 9.35 38.67 -34.51
C THR A 96 9.78 38.69 -35.97
N ILE A 97 9.12 39.51 -36.79
CA ILE A 97 9.44 39.66 -38.21
C ILE A 97 10.18 40.98 -38.41
N GLU A 98 11.35 40.92 -39.05
CA GLU A 98 12.14 42.09 -39.44
C GLU A 98 12.02 42.34 -40.95
N ASP A 99 11.29 43.38 -41.35
CA ASP A 99 11.24 43.84 -42.76
C ASP A 99 12.28 44.95 -42.96
N GLN A 100 13.53 44.54 -43.20
CA GLN A 100 14.67 45.45 -43.36
C GLN A 100 14.75 46.10 -44.76
N ILE A 101 13.95 45.67 -45.74
CA ILE A 101 14.09 46.10 -47.15
C ILE A 101 13.02 47.10 -47.59
N LEU A 102 11.76 46.97 -47.13
CA LEU A 102 10.68 47.87 -47.59
C LEU A 102 10.35 49.00 -46.60
N SER A 103 10.59 48.83 -45.30
CA SER A 103 10.17 49.83 -44.31
C SER A 103 11.00 49.96 -43.02
N ASN A 104 12.11 49.23 -42.86
CA ASN A 104 12.89 49.20 -41.60
C ASN A 104 11.99 48.99 -40.37
N TYR A 105 11.02 48.09 -40.50
CA TYR A 105 9.99 47.88 -39.49
C TYR A 105 10.13 46.50 -38.87
N VAL A 106 10.23 46.47 -37.54
CA VAL A 106 10.24 45.24 -36.73
C VAL A 106 8.87 45.12 -36.06
N GLY A 107 8.19 44.01 -36.31
CA GLY A 107 6.84 43.77 -35.81
C GLY A 107 6.65 42.37 -35.26
N TRP A 108 5.71 42.23 -34.32
CA TRP A 108 5.26 40.93 -33.85
C TRP A 108 4.20 40.36 -34.80
N ALA A 109 4.33 39.09 -35.16
CA ALA A 109 3.33 38.35 -35.91
C ALA A 109 2.88 37.11 -35.13
N ASN A 110 1.59 36.77 -35.26
CA ASN A 110 1.02 35.54 -34.77
C ASN A 110 0.60 34.66 -35.95
N SER A 111 0.89 33.37 -35.81
CA SER A 111 0.44 32.33 -36.72
C SER A 111 -0.54 31.37 -36.05
N LYS A 112 -1.45 30.84 -36.85
CA LYS A 112 -2.29 29.71 -36.49
C LYS A 112 -2.43 28.77 -37.69
N THR A 113 -2.22 27.49 -37.45
CA THR A 113 -2.37 26.45 -38.48
C THR A 113 -3.42 25.46 -38.06
N LYS A 114 -4.51 25.38 -38.83
CA LYS A 114 -5.57 24.38 -38.65
C LYS A 114 -5.26 23.18 -39.50
N TYR A 115 -5.23 22.00 -38.90
CA TYR A 115 -4.87 20.78 -39.62
C TYR A 115 -5.89 19.66 -39.39
N GLN A 116 -5.90 18.73 -40.35
CA GLN A 116 -6.52 17.43 -40.27
C GLN A 116 -5.55 16.40 -40.85
N ALA A 117 -5.46 15.21 -40.26
CA ALA A 117 -4.55 14.19 -40.76
C ALA A 117 -5.13 12.79 -40.60
N VAL A 118 -4.71 11.89 -41.49
CA VAL A 118 -4.96 10.46 -41.41
C VAL A 118 -3.61 9.77 -41.37
N SER A 119 -3.39 8.86 -40.43
CA SER A 119 -2.12 8.15 -40.30
C SER A 119 -2.29 6.73 -39.81
N ALA A 120 -1.32 5.88 -40.16
CA ALA A 120 -1.18 4.56 -39.59
C ALA A 120 -0.05 4.59 -38.55
N LEU A 121 -0.29 3.99 -37.39
CA LEU A 121 0.68 3.85 -36.31
C LEU A 121 1.00 2.40 -36.04
N ILE A 122 2.26 2.15 -35.70
CA ILE A 122 2.73 0.96 -35.01
C ILE A 122 2.73 1.29 -33.52
N ASP A 123 2.14 0.41 -32.71
CA ASP A 123 2.14 0.46 -31.24
C ASP A 123 3.04 -0.68 -30.72
N ILE A 124 4.10 -0.32 -30.00
CA ILE A 124 4.99 -1.28 -29.33
C ILE A 124 4.82 -1.11 -27.82
N ASN A 125 4.22 -2.10 -27.16
CA ASN A 125 4.16 -2.18 -25.71
C ASN A 125 5.53 -2.65 -25.17
N ALA A 126 6.41 -1.68 -24.90
CA ALA A 126 7.76 -1.89 -24.42
C ALA A 126 7.80 -2.60 -23.05
N SER A 127 6.82 -2.33 -22.18
CA SER A 127 6.71 -3.01 -20.88
C SER A 127 6.51 -4.51 -21.01
N ASN A 128 5.68 -4.95 -21.96
CA ASN A 128 5.51 -6.36 -22.26
C ASN A 128 6.68 -6.95 -23.06
N LEU A 129 7.25 -6.19 -23.99
CA LEU A 129 8.40 -6.64 -24.78
C LEU A 129 9.62 -6.95 -23.91
N LEU A 130 9.87 -6.12 -22.89
CA LEU A 130 10.99 -6.27 -21.95
C LEU A 130 10.61 -7.05 -20.69
N ARG A 131 9.42 -7.67 -20.66
CA ARG A 131 8.95 -8.42 -19.51
C ARG A 131 9.80 -9.68 -19.34
N ARG A 132 10.33 -9.89 -18.14
CA ARG A 132 10.99 -11.16 -17.80
C ARG A 132 9.96 -12.30 -17.75
N VAL A 133 10.38 -13.45 -18.26
CA VAL A 133 9.61 -14.71 -18.34
C VAL A 133 9.13 -15.18 -16.95
N ASP A 134 9.92 -14.96 -15.91
CA ASP A 134 9.63 -15.37 -14.53
C ASP A 134 8.75 -14.37 -13.76
N ASN A 135 8.49 -13.18 -14.31
CA ASN A 135 7.69 -12.16 -13.64
C ASN A 135 6.19 -12.41 -13.80
N LYS A 136 5.55 -12.86 -12.71
CA LYS A 136 4.11 -13.17 -12.63
C LYS A 136 3.23 -11.98 -12.22
N THR A 137 3.80 -10.81 -11.94
CA THR A 137 3.02 -9.64 -11.51
C THR A 137 2.08 -9.16 -12.63
N GLU A 138 0.84 -8.83 -12.27
CA GLU A 138 -0.10 -8.18 -13.17
C GLU A 138 0.20 -6.69 -13.25
N PHE A 139 0.61 -6.21 -14.42
CA PHE A 139 0.88 -4.79 -14.64
C PHE A 139 -0.45 -4.04 -14.80
N LYS A 140 -0.63 -2.98 -14.02
CA LYS A 140 -1.71 -2.01 -14.21
C LYS A 140 -1.32 -0.86 -15.13
N TRP A 141 -0.05 -0.76 -15.52
CA TRP A 141 0.44 0.26 -16.43
C TRP A 141 1.46 -0.32 -17.41
N ALA A 142 1.57 0.28 -18.58
CA ALA A 142 2.49 -0.11 -19.63
C ALA A 142 3.03 1.11 -20.35
N MET A 143 4.31 1.08 -20.69
CA MET A 143 4.96 2.05 -21.56
C MET A 143 4.84 1.59 -23.01
N HIS A 144 4.40 2.50 -23.86
CA HIS A 144 4.18 2.28 -25.28
C HIS A 144 5.09 3.20 -26.09
N LEU A 145 5.63 2.67 -27.20
CA LEU A 145 6.35 3.43 -28.20
C LEU A 145 5.54 3.43 -29.48
N TYR A 146 5.45 4.60 -30.10
CA TYR A 146 4.69 4.82 -31.32
C TYR A 146 5.61 5.28 -32.44
N ALA A 147 5.38 4.74 -33.63
CA ALA A 147 5.95 5.25 -34.87
C ALA A 147 4.91 5.12 -35.96
N GLY A 148 4.80 6.12 -36.83
CA GLY A 148 3.82 6.08 -37.90
C GLY A 148 4.00 7.17 -38.93
N ALA A 149 3.19 7.07 -39.97
CA ALA A 149 3.21 8.01 -41.08
C ALA A 149 1.81 8.12 -41.68
N GLY A 150 1.58 9.20 -42.42
CA GLY A 150 0.28 9.48 -42.99
C GLY A 150 0.28 10.70 -43.86
N PHE A 151 -0.91 11.29 -44.02
CA PHE A 151 -1.14 12.49 -44.78
C PHE A 151 -1.75 13.55 -43.87
N ILE A 152 -1.24 14.78 -43.94
CA ILE A 152 -1.73 15.93 -43.18
C ILE A 152 -2.15 17.03 -44.16
N GLY A 153 -3.38 17.52 -44.04
CA GLY A 153 -3.85 18.68 -44.77
C GLY A 153 -4.03 19.83 -43.78
N TYR A 154 -3.63 21.04 -44.16
CA TYR A 154 -3.64 22.17 -43.25
C TYR A 154 -3.89 23.50 -43.95
N LYS A 155 -4.35 24.47 -43.17
CA LYS A 155 -4.47 25.87 -43.56
C LYS A 155 -3.70 26.72 -42.57
N ALA A 156 -2.62 27.32 -43.03
CA ALA A 156 -1.75 28.17 -42.24
C ALA A 156 -2.15 29.64 -42.43
N TYR A 157 -2.34 30.35 -41.32
CA TYR A 157 -2.77 31.74 -41.32
C TYR A 157 -1.81 32.58 -40.49
N ARG A 158 -1.52 33.79 -40.97
CA ARG A 158 -0.69 34.78 -40.28
C ARG A 158 -1.42 36.11 -40.18
N ASP A 159 -1.28 36.82 -39.06
CA ASP A 159 -1.78 38.18 -38.93
C ASP A 159 -0.85 39.24 -39.57
N ASN A 160 -1.32 40.48 -39.64
CA ASN A 160 -0.52 41.56 -40.21
C ASN A 160 0.49 42.08 -39.19
N TYR A 161 1.78 41.91 -39.46
CA TYR A 161 2.86 42.37 -38.58
C TYR A 161 3.00 43.90 -38.54
N LYS A 162 2.52 44.64 -39.57
CA LYS A 162 2.62 46.11 -39.69
C LYS A 162 1.54 46.90 -38.92
N GLY A 163 0.82 46.29 -37.98
CA GLY A 163 -0.12 47.03 -37.13
C GLY A 163 -1.02 46.16 -36.25
N SER A 164 -1.60 46.78 -35.21
CA SER A 164 -2.49 46.14 -34.22
C SER A 164 -3.83 45.72 -34.82
N GLY A 165 -3.89 44.58 -35.51
CA GLY A 165 -5.14 44.04 -36.03
C GLY A 165 -5.20 42.51 -36.00
N ASN A 166 -6.34 41.96 -35.57
CA ASN A 166 -6.64 40.52 -35.59
C ASN A 166 -6.94 39.97 -37.01
N ASN A 167 -6.44 40.61 -38.07
CA ASN A 167 -6.79 40.25 -39.44
C ASN A 167 -5.80 39.19 -39.96
N TYR A 168 -6.21 37.93 -39.85
CA TYR A 168 -5.44 36.78 -40.32
C TYR A 168 -5.63 36.58 -41.82
N MET A 169 -4.55 36.55 -42.58
CA MET A 169 -4.53 36.15 -43.98
C MET A 169 -4.13 34.68 -44.12
N LEU A 170 -4.71 34.00 -45.10
CA LEU A 170 -4.32 32.64 -45.48
C LEU A 170 -2.99 32.72 -46.23
N ILE A 171 -1.97 32.05 -45.68
CA ILE A 171 -0.63 31.98 -46.28
C ILE A 171 -0.52 30.72 -47.15
N THR A 172 -0.91 29.58 -46.58
CA THR A 172 -0.80 28.28 -47.24
C THR A 172 -2.08 27.48 -47.06
N ASP A 173 -2.55 26.88 -48.14
CA ASP A 173 -3.67 25.93 -48.16
C ASP A 173 -3.14 24.62 -48.74
N GLN A 174 -2.73 23.71 -47.85
CA GLN A 174 -2.21 22.39 -48.23
C GLN A 174 -3.36 21.38 -48.14
N PRO A 175 -3.92 20.92 -49.26
CA PRO A 175 -5.00 19.95 -49.25
C PRO A 175 -4.51 18.59 -48.74
N LEU A 176 -5.40 17.87 -48.04
CA LEU A 176 -5.11 16.50 -47.63
C LEU A 176 -4.99 15.62 -48.89
N GLY A 177 -3.80 15.05 -49.13
CA GLY A 177 -3.57 14.23 -50.31
C GLY A 177 -2.25 13.47 -50.25
N ILE A 178 -1.94 12.72 -51.30
CA ILE A 178 -0.74 11.86 -51.36
C ILE A 178 0.58 12.63 -51.31
N TYR A 179 0.56 13.93 -51.60
CA TYR A 179 1.72 14.82 -51.56
C TYR A 179 1.92 15.51 -50.21
N SER A 180 1.04 15.29 -49.24
CA SER A 180 1.08 15.94 -47.94
C SER A 180 1.52 14.97 -46.84
N PHE A 181 2.57 14.21 -47.16
CA PHE A 181 3.09 13.13 -46.31
C PHE A 181 3.72 13.68 -45.03
N PHE A 182 3.44 13.05 -43.90
CA PHE A 182 4.08 13.37 -42.63
C PHE A 182 4.46 12.10 -41.86
N ALA A 183 5.42 12.22 -40.95
CA ALA A 183 5.83 11.16 -40.05
C ALA A 183 5.64 11.57 -38.59
N GLN A 184 5.47 10.59 -37.71
CA GLN A 184 5.37 10.85 -36.28
C GLN A 184 5.97 9.72 -35.46
N VAL A 185 6.56 10.08 -34.34
CA VAL A 185 7.10 9.15 -33.34
C VAL A 185 6.71 9.62 -31.96
N GLY A 186 6.54 8.71 -31.01
CA GLY A 186 6.12 9.13 -29.68
C GLY A 186 6.16 8.04 -28.64
N THR A 187 5.73 8.42 -27.45
CA THR A 187 5.64 7.54 -26.30
C THR A 187 4.30 7.71 -25.63
N GLY A 188 3.79 6.64 -25.03
CA GLY A 188 2.59 6.66 -24.21
C GLY A 188 2.80 5.95 -22.90
N LEU A 189 2.14 6.43 -21.86
CA LEU A 189 1.96 5.72 -20.60
C LEU A 189 0.49 5.34 -20.49
N ARG A 190 0.20 4.06 -20.67
CA ARG A 190 -1.15 3.50 -20.60
C ARG A 190 -1.40 2.86 -19.26
N TYR A 191 -2.57 3.08 -18.68
CA TYR A 191 -3.01 2.56 -17.38
C TYR A 191 -4.34 1.81 -17.53
N LYS A 192 -4.39 0.56 -17.03
CA LYS A 192 -5.59 -0.28 -17.00
C LYS A 192 -6.53 0.20 -15.91
N LEU A 193 -7.59 0.92 -16.29
CA LEU A 193 -8.64 1.31 -15.35
C LEU A 193 -9.49 0.10 -14.95
N ASN A 194 -9.93 -0.67 -15.94
CA ASN A 194 -10.68 -1.90 -15.77
C ASN A 194 -10.58 -2.80 -17.01
N ASP A 195 -11.38 -3.86 -17.06
CA ASP A 195 -11.36 -4.83 -18.16
C ASP A 195 -11.86 -4.25 -19.50
N ARG A 196 -12.58 -3.13 -19.50
CA ARG A 196 -13.10 -2.46 -20.72
C ARG A 196 -12.40 -1.16 -21.09
N PHE A 197 -11.84 -0.45 -20.12
CA PHE A 197 -11.30 0.88 -20.31
C PHE A 197 -9.83 0.98 -19.87
N ASP A 198 -9.04 1.68 -20.69
CA ASP A 198 -7.69 2.12 -20.33
C ASP A 198 -7.59 3.65 -20.49
N LEU A 199 -6.74 4.27 -19.68
CA LEU A 199 -6.37 5.68 -19.77
C LEU A 199 -4.94 5.77 -20.30
N GLU A 200 -4.65 6.69 -21.21
CA GLU A 200 -3.30 6.87 -21.76
C GLU A 200 -2.89 8.34 -21.78
N ALA A 201 -1.72 8.66 -21.23
CA ALA A 201 -1.05 9.92 -21.49
C ALA A 201 -0.04 9.71 -22.63
N ARG A 202 -0.13 10.50 -23.70
CA ARG A 202 0.66 10.32 -24.91
C ARG A 202 1.39 11.61 -25.29
N ALA A 203 2.66 11.48 -25.66
CA ALA A 203 3.46 12.53 -26.27
C ALA A 203 3.89 12.08 -27.67
N MET A 204 3.55 12.86 -28.70
CA MET A 204 3.90 12.59 -30.10
C MET A 204 4.72 13.75 -30.67
N TYR A 205 5.81 13.42 -31.34
CA TYR A 205 6.61 14.31 -32.15
C TYR A 205 6.25 14.10 -33.62
N VAL A 206 5.72 15.15 -34.25
CA VAL A 206 5.20 15.14 -35.61
C VAL A 206 6.16 15.91 -36.50
N LEU A 207 6.68 15.22 -37.51
CA LEU A 207 7.51 15.76 -38.58
C LEU A 207 6.60 16.04 -39.76
N THR A 208 6.25 17.30 -39.98
CA THR A 208 5.26 17.66 -41.00
C THR A 208 5.83 17.53 -42.41
N GLY A 209 7.15 17.69 -42.57
CA GLY A 209 7.84 17.59 -43.86
C GLY A 209 7.60 18.78 -44.78
N ASP A 210 7.10 19.88 -44.21
CA ASP A 210 6.62 21.06 -44.94
C ASP A 210 7.04 22.31 -44.15
N GLU A 211 7.79 23.21 -44.78
CA GLU A 211 8.31 24.45 -44.16
C GLU A 211 7.23 25.54 -44.07
N GLU A 212 6.09 25.36 -44.75
CA GLU A 212 5.01 26.33 -44.73
C GLU A 212 3.93 26.02 -43.67
N PHE A 213 4.12 24.96 -42.88
CA PHE A 213 3.16 24.50 -41.89
C PHE A 213 2.97 25.51 -40.75
N ASP A 214 4.01 26.26 -40.38
CA ASP A 214 3.96 27.23 -39.30
C ASP A 214 3.42 28.61 -39.71
N GLY A 215 3.11 28.82 -40.99
CA GLY A 215 2.59 30.08 -41.53
C GLY A 215 3.64 31.14 -41.90
N SER A 216 4.92 30.76 -41.93
CA SER A 216 6.05 31.55 -42.46
C SER A 216 5.87 31.90 -43.95
N GLY A 217 5.41 30.92 -44.75
CA GLY A 217 5.20 31.02 -46.19
C GLY A 217 6.35 30.40 -46.98
N LYS A 218 6.38 30.62 -48.30
CA LYS A 218 7.44 30.07 -49.15
C LYS A 218 8.75 30.83 -48.97
N PRO A 219 9.90 30.14 -48.79
CA PRO A 219 11.20 30.79 -48.91
C PRO A 219 11.33 31.37 -50.33
N MET A 220 11.69 32.64 -50.44
CA MET A 220 11.91 33.27 -51.73
C MET A 220 13.38 33.13 -52.13
N PRO A 221 13.70 32.73 -53.38
CA PRO A 221 15.09 32.68 -53.82
C PRO A 221 15.71 34.08 -53.69
N TYR A 222 16.88 34.14 -53.04
CA TYR A 222 17.63 35.36 -52.68
C TYR A 222 18.03 36.30 -53.85
N HIS A 223 17.53 36.09 -55.08
CA HIS A 223 17.93 36.87 -56.25
C HIS A 223 16.77 37.70 -56.82
N ASP A 224 16.78 38.99 -56.46
CA ASP A 224 16.76 40.17 -57.36
C ASP A 224 16.09 41.41 -56.75
N ASN A 225 15.60 41.38 -55.51
CA ASN A 225 15.17 42.59 -54.78
C ASN A 225 15.32 42.51 -53.24
N GLY A 226 16.11 41.56 -52.72
CA GLY A 226 16.55 41.54 -51.32
C GLY A 226 15.47 41.31 -50.24
N GLY A 227 14.19 41.13 -50.54
CA GLY A 227 13.15 40.98 -49.53
C GLY A 227 13.29 39.72 -48.67
N MET A 228 13.32 39.87 -47.34
CA MET A 228 13.20 38.78 -46.36
C MET A 228 11.72 38.43 -46.18
N THR A 229 11.37 37.15 -46.26
CA THR A 229 10.08 36.60 -45.85
C THR A 229 10.18 36.02 -44.44
N ALA A 230 9.03 35.77 -43.80
CA ALA A 230 9.02 35.11 -42.49
C ALA A 230 9.48 33.65 -42.53
N ALA A 231 9.74 33.10 -43.73
CA ALA A 231 10.33 31.78 -43.96
C ALA A 231 11.86 31.83 -44.10
N ASP A 232 12.45 33.04 -44.12
CA ASP A 232 13.90 33.23 -44.23
C ASP A 232 14.54 33.53 -42.85
N THR A 233 13.78 33.43 -41.75
CA THR A 233 14.29 33.65 -40.37
C THR A 233 15.13 32.48 -39.86
N GLU A 234 14.82 31.24 -40.25
CA GLU A 234 15.67 30.06 -40.01
C GLU A 234 15.69 29.13 -41.25
N GLU A 235 16.73 29.24 -42.09
CA GLU A 235 16.86 28.41 -43.30
C GLU A 235 17.05 26.91 -42.97
N GLY A 236 16.19 26.06 -43.56
CA GLY A 236 16.48 24.65 -43.84
C GLY A 236 15.96 23.60 -42.84
N ARG A 237 14.83 23.84 -42.17
CA ARG A 237 14.21 22.84 -41.30
C ARG A 237 12.70 22.77 -41.51
N ASP A 238 12.22 21.58 -41.89
CA ASP A 238 10.80 21.23 -41.83
C ASP A 238 10.21 21.59 -40.46
N ASP A 239 9.02 22.20 -40.47
CA ASP A 239 8.31 22.55 -39.25
C ASP A 239 7.83 21.29 -38.51
N LYS A 240 7.93 21.33 -37.19
CA LYS A 240 7.59 20.17 -36.35
C LYS A 240 6.59 20.59 -35.30
N MET A 241 5.79 19.62 -34.90
CA MET A 241 4.76 19.79 -33.89
C MET A 241 4.92 18.75 -32.80
N LEU A 242 4.92 19.19 -31.55
CA LEU A 242 4.88 18.33 -30.38
C LEU A 242 3.44 18.32 -29.83
N THR A 243 2.87 17.14 -29.68
CA THR A 243 1.51 16.96 -29.17
C THR A 243 1.55 16.22 -27.84
N PHE A 244 0.81 16.73 -26.86
CA PHE A 244 0.57 16.07 -25.58
C PHE A 244 -0.93 15.84 -25.41
N SER A 245 -1.34 14.58 -25.29
CA SER A 245 -2.75 14.22 -25.21
C SER A 245 -3.05 13.21 -24.10
N LEU A 246 -4.27 13.28 -23.59
CA LEU A 246 -4.84 12.28 -22.71
C LEU A 246 -5.94 11.54 -23.49
N GLY A 247 -5.88 10.22 -23.47
CA GLY A 247 -6.78 9.35 -24.22
C GLY A 247 -7.50 8.33 -23.39
N LEU A 248 -8.74 8.03 -23.78
CA LEU A 248 -9.52 6.93 -23.25
C LEU A 248 -9.65 5.84 -24.33
N HIS A 249 -9.32 4.61 -23.95
CA HIS A 249 -9.42 3.44 -24.82
C HIS A 249 -10.60 2.58 -24.39
N TYR A 250 -11.48 2.25 -25.32
CA TYR A 250 -12.55 1.28 -25.13
C TYR A 250 -12.22 -0.02 -25.86
N LYS A 251 -12.04 -1.10 -25.10
CA LYS A 251 -11.76 -2.45 -25.61
C LYS A 251 -13.03 -3.08 -26.15
N ILE A 252 -12.98 -3.56 -27.39
CA ILE A 252 -14.11 -4.17 -28.08
C ILE A 252 -13.95 -5.69 -28.04
N GLY A 253 -14.96 -6.37 -27.51
CA GLY A 253 -15.07 -7.82 -27.56
C GLY A 253 -15.83 -8.39 -26.37
N LYS A 254 -15.92 -9.72 -26.31
CA LYS A 254 -16.67 -10.47 -25.29
C LYS A 254 -15.77 -11.08 -24.22
N HIS A 255 -14.45 -11.04 -24.41
CA HIS A 255 -13.50 -11.63 -23.47
C HIS A 255 -13.23 -10.67 -22.32
N LYS A 256 -12.87 -11.23 -21.16
CA LYS A 256 -12.53 -10.44 -19.97
C LYS A 256 -11.19 -9.73 -20.15
N ASP A 257 -10.20 -10.47 -20.66
CA ASP A 257 -8.84 -9.95 -20.81
C ASP A 257 -8.58 -9.44 -22.23
N ALA A 258 -7.88 -8.30 -22.31
CA ALA A 258 -7.37 -7.78 -23.57
C ALA A 258 -5.93 -8.20 -23.77
N LEU A 259 -5.58 -8.54 -25.00
CA LEU A 259 -4.32 -9.19 -25.36
C LEU A 259 -3.08 -8.42 -24.88
N GLN A 260 -3.13 -7.09 -24.87
CA GLN A 260 -2.05 -6.22 -24.42
C GLN A 260 -1.75 -6.28 -22.91
N TRP A 261 -2.65 -6.84 -22.10
CA TRP A 261 -2.48 -6.94 -20.64
C TRP A 261 -2.12 -8.36 -20.18
N VAL A 262 -1.93 -9.27 -21.13
CA VAL A 262 -1.74 -10.71 -20.89
C VAL A 262 -0.27 -11.05 -21.13
N SER A 263 0.34 -11.77 -20.18
CA SER A 263 1.68 -12.32 -20.37
C SER A 263 1.69 -13.33 -21.54
N PRO A 264 2.72 -13.34 -22.41
CA PRO A 264 2.84 -14.36 -23.46
C PRO A 264 2.90 -15.78 -22.90
N ILE A 265 3.37 -15.93 -21.67
CA ILE A 265 3.45 -17.20 -20.93
C ILE A 265 2.21 -17.28 -20.04
N HIS A 266 1.05 -17.16 -20.65
CA HIS A 266 -0.21 -17.41 -19.95
C HIS A 266 -0.34 -18.93 -19.76
N LEU A 267 0.45 -19.46 -18.83
CA LEU A 267 0.22 -20.76 -18.23
C LEU A 267 -1.06 -20.59 -17.43
N LYS A 268 -2.21 -20.75 -18.09
CA LYS A 268 -3.43 -21.09 -17.36
C LYS A 268 -3.05 -22.36 -16.59
N PRO A 269 -3.00 -22.34 -15.24
CA PRO A 269 -2.88 -23.60 -14.54
C PRO A 269 -4.06 -24.42 -15.05
N VAL A 270 -3.77 -25.56 -15.66
CA VAL A 270 -4.77 -26.60 -15.81
C VAL A 270 -5.05 -26.98 -14.37
N ILE A 271 -6.03 -26.32 -13.76
CA ILE A 271 -6.66 -26.84 -12.57
C ILE A 271 -7.43 -28.04 -13.11
N GLU A 272 -6.73 -29.16 -13.23
CA GLU A 272 -7.37 -30.45 -13.31
C GLU A 272 -8.10 -30.56 -11.98
N GLN A 273 -9.38 -30.18 -11.98
CA GLN A 273 -10.27 -30.37 -10.86
C GLN A 273 -10.43 -31.87 -10.70
N THR A 274 -9.44 -32.54 -10.10
CA THR A 274 -9.70 -33.80 -9.43
C THR A 274 -10.72 -33.44 -8.35
N PRO A 275 -11.95 -33.99 -8.38
CA PRO A 275 -12.88 -33.76 -7.29
C PRO A 275 -12.19 -34.22 -6.01
N PHE A 276 -11.89 -33.27 -5.14
CA PHE A 276 -11.32 -33.53 -3.85
C PHE A 276 -12.42 -34.18 -3.01
N GLU A 277 -12.31 -35.49 -2.82
CA GLU A 277 -13.20 -36.23 -1.95
C GLU A 277 -12.74 -35.98 -0.51
N CYS A 278 -13.49 -35.11 0.18
CA CYS A 278 -13.33 -34.84 1.60
C CYS A 278 -13.99 -35.99 2.38
N ILE A 279 -13.18 -36.84 3.00
CA ILE A 279 -13.64 -37.84 3.97
C ILE A 279 -13.69 -37.13 5.33
N ASP A 280 -14.81 -37.30 6.03
CA ASP A 280 -15.15 -36.71 7.33
C ASP A 280 -15.83 -37.83 8.15
N GLU A 281 -15.04 -38.51 8.98
CA GLU A 281 -15.44 -39.73 9.69
C GLU A 281 -16.42 -39.44 10.84
N ASP A 282 -16.22 -38.35 11.57
CA ASP A 282 -17.01 -37.95 12.75
C ASP A 282 -18.11 -36.93 12.42
N ARG A 283 -18.13 -36.40 11.20
CA ARG A 283 -19.16 -35.52 10.63
C ARG A 283 -19.28 -34.20 11.36
N ASP A 284 -18.16 -33.67 11.84
CA ASP A 284 -18.10 -32.37 12.48
C ASP A 284 -18.02 -31.20 11.47
N GLY A 285 -17.81 -31.51 10.19
CA GLY A 285 -17.71 -30.55 9.08
C GLY A 285 -16.28 -30.21 8.65
N VAL A 286 -15.26 -30.87 9.22
CA VAL A 286 -13.85 -30.73 8.86
C VAL A 286 -13.33 -32.07 8.32
N CYS A 287 -12.72 -32.07 7.14
CA CYS A 287 -12.18 -33.31 6.57
C CYS A 287 -11.08 -33.89 7.47
N ASP A 288 -10.99 -35.22 7.58
CA ASP A 288 -10.01 -35.94 8.44
C ASP A 288 -8.55 -35.48 8.24
N GLN A 289 -8.21 -35.03 7.04
CA GLN A 289 -6.86 -34.55 6.70
C GLN A 289 -6.51 -33.17 7.30
N TRP A 290 -7.51 -32.42 7.74
CA TRP A 290 -7.40 -31.09 8.35
C TRP A 290 -7.96 -31.06 9.78
N ASP A 291 -8.66 -32.11 10.17
CA ASP A 291 -9.15 -32.31 11.52
C ASP A 291 -8.00 -32.71 12.47
N LYS A 292 -7.89 -31.96 13.58
CA LYS A 292 -6.94 -32.20 14.65
C LYS A 292 -7.57 -32.97 15.83
N CYS A 293 -8.89 -33.01 15.90
CA CYS A 293 -9.67 -33.58 17.00
C CYS A 293 -10.62 -34.68 16.48
N PRO A 294 -10.07 -35.81 15.99
CA PRO A 294 -10.88 -36.89 15.45
C PRO A 294 -11.79 -37.49 16.52
N GLY A 295 -13.09 -37.54 16.22
CA GLY A 295 -14.14 -38.04 17.09
C GLY A 295 -14.97 -36.94 17.76
N THR A 296 -14.96 -35.71 17.25
CA THR A 296 -15.85 -34.66 17.74
C THR A 296 -17.30 -35.05 17.46
N PRO A 297 -18.21 -35.01 18.47
CA PRO A 297 -19.59 -35.42 18.25
C PRO A 297 -20.31 -34.58 17.18
N GLU A 298 -20.98 -35.24 16.25
CA GLU A 298 -21.78 -34.61 15.19
C GLU A 298 -22.76 -33.58 15.78
N GLY A 299 -22.73 -32.35 15.24
CA GLY A 299 -23.61 -31.24 15.64
C GLY A 299 -23.06 -30.29 16.71
N ILE A 300 -21.87 -30.57 17.27
CA ILE A 300 -21.13 -29.61 18.09
C ILE A 300 -20.48 -28.55 17.20
N ARG A 301 -20.38 -27.32 17.71
CA ARG A 301 -19.68 -26.25 16.99
C ARG A 301 -18.18 -26.44 17.15
N VAL A 302 -17.50 -26.69 16.03
CA VAL A 302 -16.05 -26.82 15.95
C VAL A 302 -15.38 -25.60 15.34
N ASP A 303 -14.09 -25.44 15.60
CA ASP A 303 -13.25 -24.47 14.92
C ASP A 303 -12.78 -24.97 13.54
N GLY A 304 -11.95 -24.18 12.84
CA GLY A 304 -11.44 -24.56 11.53
C GLY A 304 -10.48 -25.76 11.52
N SER A 305 -10.24 -26.38 12.67
CA SER A 305 -9.43 -27.59 12.84
C SER A 305 -10.19 -28.78 13.43
N GLY A 306 -11.52 -28.73 13.49
CA GLY A 306 -12.36 -29.84 13.94
C GLY A 306 -12.43 -30.00 15.47
N CYS A 307 -11.87 -29.05 16.22
CA CYS A 307 -11.91 -29.09 17.68
C CYS A 307 -13.11 -28.29 18.22
N SER A 308 -13.78 -28.84 19.23
CA SER A 308 -14.85 -28.13 19.96
C SER A 308 -14.39 -26.76 20.45
N LEU A 309 -15.25 -25.76 20.31
CA LEU A 309 -14.98 -24.39 20.79
C LEU A 309 -14.91 -24.35 22.32
N ASP A 310 -13.95 -23.59 22.84
CA ASP A 310 -13.81 -23.20 24.25
C ASP A 310 -13.68 -21.66 24.26
N SER A 311 -14.80 -20.99 24.52
CA SER A 311 -14.97 -19.55 24.29
C SER A 311 -14.30 -18.69 25.37
N ASP A 312 -14.07 -19.22 26.57
CA ASP A 312 -13.44 -18.49 27.67
C ASP A 312 -12.06 -19.04 28.09
N GLY A 313 -11.66 -20.17 27.51
CA GLY A 313 -10.32 -20.73 27.61
C GLY A 313 -10.02 -21.40 28.94
N ASP A 314 -11.04 -21.84 29.67
CA ASP A 314 -10.89 -22.51 30.97
C ASP A 314 -10.56 -24.02 30.86
N GLY A 315 -10.55 -24.55 29.64
CA GLY A 315 -10.25 -25.94 29.33
C GLY A 315 -11.47 -26.86 29.33
N VAL A 316 -12.68 -26.34 29.50
CA VAL A 316 -13.96 -27.04 29.33
C VAL A 316 -14.58 -26.61 28.00
N PRO A 317 -14.87 -27.52 27.04
CA PRO A 317 -15.53 -27.14 25.80
C PRO A 317 -16.91 -26.50 26.04
N ASP A 318 -17.31 -25.54 25.20
CA ASP A 318 -18.59 -24.81 25.27
C ASP A 318 -19.82 -25.73 25.34
N SER A 319 -19.71 -26.95 24.80
CA SER A 319 -20.77 -27.97 24.83
C SER A 319 -20.96 -28.62 26.20
N GLU A 320 -19.91 -28.61 27.03
CA GLU A 320 -19.87 -29.19 28.38
C GLU A 320 -19.82 -28.12 29.47
N ASP A 321 -19.55 -26.87 29.09
CA ASP A 321 -19.48 -25.72 29.98
C ASP A 321 -20.88 -25.15 30.29
N LYS A 322 -21.18 -24.99 31.59
CA LYS A 322 -22.41 -24.35 32.07
C LYS A 322 -22.35 -22.83 32.01
N CYS A 323 -21.15 -22.25 31.90
CA CYS A 323 -20.88 -20.83 31.82
C CYS A 323 -19.92 -20.46 30.65
N PRO A 324 -20.30 -20.65 29.36
CA PRO A 324 -19.43 -20.58 28.16
C PRO A 324 -18.70 -19.25 27.85
N THR A 325 -18.71 -18.29 28.77
CA THR A 325 -18.15 -16.94 28.58
C THR A 325 -17.43 -16.45 29.83
N ILE A 326 -17.38 -17.25 30.90
CA ILE A 326 -16.84 -16.87 32.20
C ILE A 326 -16.03 -18.04 32.76
N PRO A 327 -14.68 -17.91 32.79
CA PRO A 327 -13.82 -19.03 33.15
C PRO A 327 -14.14 -19.61 34.53
N GLY A 328 -14.16 -20.94 34.62
CA GLY A 328 -14.36 -21.67 35.86
C GLY A 328 -13.57 -22.99 35.91
N PRO A 329 -13.44 -23.59 37.10
CA PRO A 329 -12.80 -24.88 37.19
C PRO A 329 -13.72 -25.98 36.60
N PRO A 330 -13.16 -27.00 35.91
CA PRO A 330 -13.93 -28.15 35.42
C PRO A 330 -14.73 -28.86 36.52
N THR A 331 -14.25 -28.81 37.77
CA THR A 331 -14.94 -29.37 38.94
C THR A 331 -16.32 -28.73 39.20
N ASN A 332 -16.54 -27.50 38.73
CA ASN A 332 -17.82 -26.79 38.81
C ASN A 332 -18.51 -26.66 37.45
N GLY A 333 -18.07 -27.43 36.44
CA GLY A 333 -18.61 -27.41 35.08
C GLY A 333 -18.41 -26.07 34.38
N GLY A 334 -17.19 -25.53 34.43
CA GLY A 334 -16.76 -24.27 33.78
C GLY A 334 -17.37 -22.99 34.38
N CYS A 335 -18.18 -23.10 35.44
CA CYS A 335 -18.69 -21.92 36.14
C CYS A 335 -17.77 -21.44 37.27
N PRO A 336 -17.65 -20.12 37.49
CA PRO A 336 -16.97 -19.58 38.65
C PRO A 336 -17.64 -20.04 39.96
N GLU A 337 -16.83 -20.46 40.92
CA GLU A 337 -17.33 -20.82 42.24
C GLU A 337 -17.84 -19.56 42.97
N LYS A 338 -19.01 -19.66 43.61
CA LYS A 338 -19.56 -18.57 44.42
C LYS A 338 -18.65 -18.36 45.64
N VAL A 339 -17.78 -17.36 45.55
CA VAL A 339 -16.98 -16.91 46.67
C VAL A 339 -17.92 -16.47 47.79
N VAL A 340 -17.87 -17.18 48.91
CA VAL A 340 -18.62 -16.87 50.12
C VAL A 340 -18.25 -15.45 50.54
N ARG A 341 -19.26 -14.62 50.85
CA ARG A 341 -19.10 -13.26 51.36
C ARG A 341 -18.12 -13.25 52.53
N ILE A 342 -16.99 -12.59 52.33
CA ILE A 342 -15.95 -12.48 53.34
C ILE A 342 -16.20 -11.21 54.15
N SER A 343 -16.06 -11.30 55.47
CA SER A 343 -16.01 -10.11 56.32
C SER A 343 -14.78 -9.27 55.93
N GLY A 344 -14.73 -7.97 56.21
CA GLY A 344 -13.54 -7.18 55.86
C GLY A 344 -12.26 -7.72 56.54
N GLU A 345 -12.40 -8.45 57.66
CA GLU A 345 -11.32 -9.16 58.33
C GLU A 345 -10.74 -10.31 57.50
N ASP A 346 -11.56 -11.14 56.85
CA ASP A 346 -11.01 -12.20 55.99
C ASP A 346 -10.58 -11.70 54.59
N VAL A 347 -11.09 -10.54 54.14
CA VAL A 347 -10.49 -9.81 53.00
C VAL A 347 -9.07 -9.37 53.34
N ALA A 348 -8.88 -8.76 54.51
CA ALA A 348 -7.54 -8.39 55.00
C ALA A 348 -6.63 -9.62 55.12
N THR A 349 -7.14 -10.73 55.65
CA THR A 349 -6.38 -11.99 55.80
C THR A 349 -5.93 -12.55 54.46
N THR A 350 -6.81 -12.53 53.45
CA THR A 350 -6.51 -12.99 52.09
C THR A 350 -5.43 -12.14 51.43
N ILE A 351 -5.55 -10.81 51.53
CA ILE A 351 -4.54 -9.88 51.01
C ILE A 351 -3.18 -10.10 51.70
N ASN A 352 -3.19 -10.28 53.03
CA ASN A 352 -1.98 -10.51 53.81
C ASN A 352 -1.27 -11.82 53.42
N ALA A 353 -2.01 -12.86 53.08
CA ALA A 353 -1.44 -14.11 52.57
C ALA A 353 -0.73 -13.92 51.23
N TYR A 354 -1.32 -13.17 50.29
CA TYR A 354 -0.67 -12.86 49.01
C TYR A 354 0.58 -11.98 49.17
N LEU A 355 0.55 -11.03 50.11
CA LEU A 355 1.66 -10.11 50.35
C LEU A 355 2.76 -10.68 51.26
N GLU A 356 2.65 -11.94 51.69
CA GLU A 356 3.71 -12.58 52.47
C GLU A 356 5.01 -12.65 51.65
N GLY A 357 6.10 -12.12 52.24
CA GLY A 357 7.39 -12.01 51.56
C GLY A 357 7.41 -10.98 50.42
N ILE A 358 6.66 -9.88 50.54
CA ILE A 358 6.85 -8.71 49.67
C ILE A 358 8.27 -8.15 49.81
N GLU A 359 8.95 -7.92 48.69
CA GLU A 359 10.33 -7.47 48.67
C GLU A 359 10.49 -6.02 48.21
N PHE A 360 11.40 -5.33 48.89
CA PHE A 360 11.83 -3.98 48.56
C PHE A 360 13.34 -3.98 48.31
N ASP A 361 13.80 -3.05 47.49
CA ASP A 361 15.23 -2.79 47.33
C ASP A 361 15.87 -2.46 48.69
N TYR A 362 17.17 -2.79 48.84
CA TYR A 362 17.88 -2.58 50.09
C TYR A 362 17.80 -1.12 50.51
N ASN A 363 17.42 -0.90 51.77
CA ASN A 363 17.26 0.43 52.35
C ASN A 363 16.30 1.36 51.59
N SER A 364 15.34 0.79 50.86
CA SER A 364 14.44 1.52 49.95
C SER A 364 12.95 1.14 50.16
N ASP A 365 12.08 2.00 49.65
CA ASP A 365 10.63 1.81 49.49
C ASP A 365 10.25 1.41 48.05
N ARG A 366 11.23 1.18 47.18
CA ARG A 366 11.03 0.65 45.83
C ARG A 366 10.73 -0.85 45.89
N ILE A 367 9.54 -1.23 45.41
CA ILE A 367 9.08 -2.62 45.33
C ILE A 367 9.82 -3.34 44.19
N ARG A 368 10.28 -4.57 44.45
CA ARG A 368 10.92 -5.42 43.43
C ARG A 368 9.90 -6.06 42.49
N GLU A 369 10.32 -6.30 41.25
CA GLU A 369 9.48 -6.87 40.20
C GLU A 369 8.86 -8.23 40.57
N GLN A 370 9.59 -9.06 41.30
CA GLN A 370 9.11 -10.36 41.82
C GLN A 370 7.89 -10.24 42.76
N SER A 371 7.62 -9.05 43.29
CA SER A 371 6.46 -8.78 44.15
C SER A 371 5.27 -8.17 43.40
N TYR A 372 5.39 -7.89 42.10
CA TYR A 372 4.30 -7.30 41.31
C TYR A 372 3.12 -8.26 41.14
N GLU A 373 3.36 -9.56 40.95
CA GLU A 373 2.31 -10.57 40.87
C GLU A 373 1.50 -10.64 42.18
N LYS A 374 2.19 -10.67 43.33
CA LYS A 374 1.56 -10.61 44.66
C LYS A 374 0.67 -9.37 44.84
N LEU A 375 1.14 -8.22 44.35
CA LEU A 375 0.38 -6.97 44.39
C LEU A 375 -0.77 -6.93 43.39
N ASN A 376 -0.69 -7.64 42.27
CA ASN A 376 -1.79 -7.77 41.32
C ASN A 376 -2.95 -8.56 41.93
N HIS A 377 -2.66 -9.71 42.56
CA HIS A 377 -3.68 -10.47 43.29
C HIS A 377 -4.30 -9.68 44.44
N ALA A 378 -3.50 -8.92 45.19
CA ALA A 378 -4.03 -8.02 46.20
C ALA A 378 -4.96 -6.94 45.60
N ALA A 379 -4.64 -6.41 44.42
CA ALA A 379 -5.48 -5.44 43.72
C ALA A 379 -6.81 -6.05 43.24
N GLU A 380 -6.78 -7.28 42.69
CA GLU A 380 -7.98 -8.03 42.28
C GLU A 380 -8.94 -8.22 43.46
N VAL A 381 -8.41 -8.63 44.63
CA VAL A 381 -9.21 -8.81 45.84
C VAL A 381 -9.81 -7.49 46.32
N LEU A 382 -9.06 -6.38 46.28
CA LEU A 382 -9.56 -5.06 46.68
C LEU A 382 -10.62 -4.51 45.72
N LEU A 383 -10.43 -4.70 44.41
CA LEU A 383 -11.41 -4.29 43.38
C LEU A 383 -12.72 -5.08 43.48
N ALA A 384 -12.63 -6.36 43.85
CA ALA A 384 -13.80 -7.19 44.10
C ALA A 384 -14.56 -6.83 45.40
N ASN A 385 -13.93 -6.06 46.30
CA ASN A 385 -14.47 -5.73 47.63
C ASN A 385 -14.37 -4.22 47.95
N PRO A 386 -15.03 -3.33 47.19
CA PRO A 386 -14.83 -1.88 47.25
C PRO A 386 -15.40 -1.19 48.52
N ASP A 387 -16.23 -1.89 49.29
CA ASP A 387 -16.94 -1.32 50.43
C ASP A 387 -16.07 -1.18 51.69
N PHE A 388 -15.00 -1.99 51.81
CA PHE A 388 -14.15 -2.04 52.99
C PHE A 388 -13.05 -0.98 52.95
N LYS A 389 -12.61 -0.57 54.15
CA LYS A 389 -11.50 0.37 54.35
C LYS A 389 -10.37 -0.35 55.05
N PHE A 390 -9.13 -0.05 54.68
CA PHE A 390 -7.96 -0.71 55.26
C PHE A 390 -6.87 0.27 55.70
N VAL A 391 -6.21 -0.05 56.80
CA VAL A 391 -4.90 0.48 57.17
C VAL A 391 -3.83 -0.44 56.58
N VAL A 392 -2.92 0.12 55.81
CA VAL A 392 -1.73 -0.52 55.27
C VAL A 392 -0.56 -0.21 56.19
N GLU A 393 -0.18 -1.18 57.02
CA GLU A 393 0.92 -1.09 57.96
C GLU A 393 2.22 -1.56 57.32
N GLY A 394 3.24 -0.71 57.32
CA GLY A 394 4.61 -1.10 56.92
C GLY A 394 5.45 -1.47 58.12
N HIS A 395 6.30 -2.50 57.97
CA HIS A 395 7.25 -2.95 59.00
C HIS A 395 8.68 -3.05 58.45
N THR A 396 9.67 -2.93 59.34
CA THR A 396 11.08 -3.17 59.02
C THR A 396 11.65 -4.33 59.84
N ASP A 397 12.88 -4.74 59.54
CA ASP A 397 13.67 -5.55 60.46
C ASP A 397 14.25 -4.68 61.60
N ALA A 398 15.01 -5.33 62.48
CA ALA A 398 15.63 -4.67 63.62
C ALA A 398 16.88 -3.83 63.26
N ALA A 399 17.36 -3.88 62.01
CA ALA A 399 18.58 -3.18 61.60
C ALA A 399 18.34 -1.68 61.47
N GLY A 400 19.25 -0.87 61.99
CA GLY A 400 19.16 0.61 61.92
C GLY A 400 18.42 1.27 63.09
N GLY A 401 18.30 2.60 63.04
CA GLY A 401 17.69 3.43 64.08
C GLY A 401 16.16 3.35 64.10
N VAL A 402 15.54 3.63 65.25
CA VAL A 402 14.07 3.62 65.43
C VAL A 402 13.42 4.65 64.50
N ASP A 403 13.86 5.91 64.55
CA ASP A 403 13.29 7.00 63.72
C ASP A 403 13.45 6.76 62.22
N TYR A 404 14.58 6.16 61.83
CA TYR A 404 14.86 5.82 60.45
C TYR A 404 13.88 4.75 59.94
N ASN A 405 13.75 3.65 60.70
CA ASN A 405 12.87 2.55 60.36
C ASN A 405 11.40 2.96 60.38
N GLN A 406 11.01 3.85 61.29
CA GLN A 406 9.67 4.43 61.31
C GLN A 406 9.36 5.10 59.96
N LYS A 407 10.19 6.04 59.52
CA LYS A 407 10.03 6.74 58.23
C LYS A 407 10.11 5.79 57.02
N LEU A 408 11.00 4.81 57.06
CA LEU A 408 11.15 3.83 55.97
C LEU A 408 9.89 2.97 55.81
N SER A 409 9.36 2.48 56.94
CA SER A 409 8.15 1.65 56.93
C SER A 409 6.91 2.38 56.41
N GLU A 410 6.77 3.66 56.74
CA GLU A 410 5.68 4.51 56.25
C GLU A 410 5.78 4.73 54.73
N ARG A 411 6.98 4.99 54.20
CA ARG A 411 7.19 5.08 52.75
C ARG A 411 6.87 3.76 52.03
N ARG A 412 7.23 2.62 52.62
CA ARG A 412 6.91 1.29 52.05
C ARG A 412 5.41 1.06 51.95
N ALA A 413 4.65 1.38 53.00
CA ALA A 413 3.19 1.32 52.96
C ALA A 413 2.62 2.25 51.89
N ALA A 414 3.13 3.48 51.77
CA ALA A 414 2.70 4.43 50.74
C ALA A 414 3.02 3.96 49.31
N SER A 415 4.17 3.31 49.09
CA SER A 415 4.55 2.73 47.80
C SER A 415 3.64 1.58 47.37
N VAL A 416 3.18 0.76 48.32
CA VAL A 416 2.17 -0.28 48.07
C VAL A 416 0.84 0.35 47.66
N ILE A 417 0.35 1.35 48.39
CA ILE A 417 -0.88 2.07 48.02
C ILE A 417 -0.75 2.70 46.62
N ARG A 418 0.40 3.30 46.29
CA ARG A 418 0.64 3.88 44.95
C ARG A 418 0.61 2.82 43.85
N TYR A 419 1.16 1.64 44.09
CA TYR A 419 1.08 0.54 43.13
C TYR A 419 -0.37 0.11 42.91
N LEU A 420 -1.14 -0.05 43.99
CA LEU A 420 -2.55 -0.43 43.93
C LEU A 420 -3.41 0.65 43.24
N ALA A 421 -3.09 1.93 43.44
CA ALA A 421 -3.75 3.05 42.75
C ALA A 421 -3.61 2.93 41.23
N ASN A 422 -2.41 2.58 40.74
CA ASN A 422 -2.17 2.37 39.31
C ASN A 422 -2.92 1.15 38.75
N LYS A 423 -3.40 0.24 39.61
CA LYS A 423 -4.26 -0.89 39.26
C LYS A 423 -5.76 -0.57 39.37
N GLY A 424 -6.12 0.67 39.69
CA GLY A 424 -7.50 1.12 39.76
C GLY A 424 -8.16 1.00 41.15
N VAL A 425 -7.41 0.64 42.19
CA VAL A 425 -7.94 0.56 43.57
C VAL A 425 -8.22 1.98 44.10
N ASP A 426 -9.39 2.19 44.71
CA ASP A 426 -9.76 3.46 45.34
C ASP A 426 -8.89 3.74 46.57
N THR A 427 -7.92 4.65 46.43
CA THR A 427 -6.99 5.01 47.50
C THR A 427 -7.66 5.74 48.66
N THR A 428 -8.88 6.28 48.50
CA THR A 428 -9.60 6.92 49.62
C THR A 428 -10.02 5.91 50.70
N LYS A 429 -10.00 4.62 50.37
CA LYS A 429 -10.27 3.50 51.27
C LYS A 429 -9.01 2.98 51.97
N LEU A 430 -7.83 3.46 51.59
CA LEU A 430 -6.55 2.98 52.10
C LEU A 430 -5.83 4.08 52.88
N SER A 431 -5.30 3.74 54.05
CA SER A 431 -4.45 4.64 54.84
C SER A 431 -3.12 3.98 55.17
N SER A 432 -1.99 4.66 54.93
CA SER A 432 -0.66 4.13 55.24
C SER A 432 -0.23 4.47 56.65
N VAL A 433 0.30 3.50 57.39
CA VAL A 433 0.91 3.70 58.72
C VAL A 433 2.25 2.97 58.79
N GLY A 434 3.30 3.65 59.27
CA GLY A 434 4.56 3.00 59.59
C GLY A 434 4.57 2.40 61.00
N LYS A 435 5.10 1.20 61.18
CA LYS A 435 5.37 0.59 62.49
C LYS A 435 6.86 0.42 62.78
N GLY A 436 7.71 0.77 61.82
CA GLY A 436 9.16 0.65 61.91
C GLY A 436 9.59 -0.72 62.43
N LYS A 437 10.51 -0.69 63.40
CA LYS A 437 11.01 -1.87 64.11
C LYS A 437 10.37 -2.11 65.48
N SER A 438 9.33 -1.33 65.85
CA SER A 438 8.63 -1.52 67.13
C SER A 438 7.65 -2.69 67.12
N ASP A 439 7.29 -3.20 65.93
CA ASP A 439 6.33 -4.29 65.75
C ASP A 439 6.91 -5.37 64.81
N LEU A 440 7.91 -6.09 65.33
CA LEU A 440 8.57 -7.22 64.65
C LEU A 440 7.69 -8.47 64.75
N LYS A 441 7.51 -9.20 63.62
CA LYS A 441 6.87 -10.53 63.60
C LYS A 441 7.65 -11.51 64.47
N TRP A 442 8.98 -11.38 64.48
CA TRP A 442 9.93 -12.16 65.26
C TRP A 442 10.71 -11.23 66.21
N PRO A 443 10.17 -10.93 67.41
CA PRO A 443 10.79 -10.00 68.37
C PRO A 443 12.17 -10.43 68.83
N GLU A 444 12.45 -11.74 68.85
CA GLU A 444 13.76 -12.29 69.21
C GLU A 444 14.88 -11.86 68.27
N CYS A 445 14.53 -11.37 67.07
CA CYS A 445 15.47 -10.87 66.05
C CYS A 445 15.96 -9.44 66.31
N ASN A 446 15.83 -8.92 67.53
CA ASN A 446 16.42 -7.65 67.95
C ASN A 446 17.54 -7.90 68.98
N PRO A 447 18.83 -7.71 68.62
CA PRO A 447 19.35 -7.17 67.35
C PRO A 447 19.25 -8.15 66.17
N VAL A 448 19.29 -7.60 64.94
CA VAL A 448 19.10 -8.33 63.66
C VAL A 448 19.97 -9.60 63.50
N THR A 449 21.13 -9.63 64.17
CA THR A 449 22.08 -10.74 64.20
C THR A 449 21.58 -11.98 64.95
N ASN A 450 20.54 -11.85 65.76
CA ASN A 450 19.97 -12.97 66.51
C ASN A 450 19.24 -13.99 65.63
N CYS A 451 18.93 -13.61 64.38
CA CYS A 451 18.09 -14.41 63.49
C CYS A 451 18.72 -14.64 62.12
N PRO A 452 18.40 -15.78 61.48
CA PRO A 452 18.79 -16.02 60.09
C PRO A 452 18.11 -15.03 59.14
N ALA A 453 18.69 -14.87 57.94
CA ALA A 453 18.25 -13.88 56.95
C ALA A 453 16.75 -13.98 56.58
N TRP A 454 16.19 -15.18 56.54
CA TRP A 454 14.78 -15.40 56.21
C TRP A 454 13.82 -14.85 57.29
N LYS A 455 14.13 -14.99 58.59
CA LYS A 455 13.32 -14.38 59.67
C LYS A 455 13.35 -12.86 59.61
N ASN A 456 14.51 -12.29 59.29
CA ASN A 456 14.64 -10.85 59.07
C ASN A 456 13.88 -10.38 57.84
N LEU A 457 13.78 -11.21 56.79
CA LEU A 457 12.94 -10.95 55.63
C LEU A 457 11.46 -10.94 56.00
N GLU A 458 10.98 -11.90 56.80
CA GLU A 458 9.59 -11.90 57.25
C GLU A 458 9.23 -10.72 58.16
N ASN A 459 10.18 -10.15 58.90
CA ASN A 459 9.97 -8.90 59.64
C ASN A 459 9.70 -7.72 58.71
N ARG A 460 10.33 -7.70 57.52
CA ARG A 460 10.10 -6.69 56.46
C ARG A 460 8.82 -7.04 55.69
N ARG A 461 7.68 -6.68 56.26
CA ARG A 461 6.36 -6.99 55.72
C ARG A 461 5.47 -5.77 55.60
N VAL A 462 4.39 -5.94 54.86
CA VAL A 462 3.28 -4.99 54.77
C VAL A 462 1.99 -5.74 55.10
N ILE A 463 1.15 -5.15 55.95
CA ILE A 463 -0.06 -5.79 56.46
C ILE A 463 -1.26 -4.88 56.21
N PHE A 464 -2.38 -5.45 55.81
CA PHE A 464 -3.68 -4.81 55.71
C PHE A 464 -4.49 -5.14 56.97
N LYS A 465 -5.11 -4.13 57.56
CA LYS A 465 -6.06 -4.26 58.68
C LYS A 465 -7.34 -3.51 58.34
N GLU A 466 -8.50 -4.13 58.52
CA GLU A 466 -9.78 -3.47 58.30
C GLU A 466 -9.97 -2.30 59.28
N ILE A 467 -10.52 -1.20 58.76
CA ILE A 467 -11.05 -0.08 59.54
C ILE A 467 -12.56 -0.28 59.61
N LYS A 468 -13.05 -0.64 60.80
CA LYS A 468 -14.49 -0.81 61.08
C LYS A 468 -15.21 0.53 61.16
#